data_AF-A0A925MEK0-F1
#
_entry.id   AF-A0A925MEK0-F1
#
_cell.length_a   1.000
_cell.length_b   1.000
_cell.length_c   1.000
_cell.angle_alpha   90.00
_cell.angle_beta   90.00
_cell.angle_gamma   90.00
#
_symmetry.space_group_name_H-M   'P 1'
#
loop_
_entity.id
_entity.type
_entity.pdbx_description
1 polymer ?
#
loop_
_entity_poly.entity_id
_entity_poly.type
_entity_poly.pdbx_seq_one_letter_code
_entity_poly.pdbx_strand_id
1 'polypeptide(L)'
;MQIAPQKGASISSSALRYEAPGRIVPGQGRLGDKASVGLDAHGCPFCPHHAIGPAIQGSPDVHVNLRPALRVGDPGIHAACCGKNIWTASTGSLTVIINGRGAHRIGDETRHCGGIGALVEGSPNVIVGEATVSPADRRHTATASSQQAGRAVDGTSGARSQIHDPADRIEPGVDLDPELLHARAQAETLRRATAAHVAFCEECERAASGEVA
;
A
#
# COMPACT_ATOMS: atom_id res chain seq x y z
N MET A 1 29.41 -23.97 -37.79
CA MET A 1 29.86 -23.09 -36.70
C MET A 1 28.60 -22.61 -35.97
N GLN A 2 28.22 -23.29 -34.88
CA GLN A 2 27.07 -22.95 -34.05
C GLN A 2 27.49 -21.88 -33.03
N ILE A 3 26.69 -20.83 -32.88
CA ILE A 3 26.71 -19.98 -31.69
C ILE A 3 25.26 -19.85 -31.21
N ALA A 4 25.08 -20.24 -29.94
CA ALA A 4 23.84 -20.43 -29.20
C ALA A 4 23.17 -19.09 -28.78
N PRO A 5 21.91 -19.10 -28.28
CA PRO A 5 21.17 -17.89 -27.96
C PRO A 5 21.60 -17.29 -26.62
N GLN A 6 21.66 -15.96 -26.55
CA GLN A 6 21.98 -15.22 -25.32
C GLN A 6 20.73 -15.11 -24.43
N LYS A 7 20.90 -15.52 -23.17
CA LYS A 7 19.88 -15.60 -22.11
C LYS A 7 19.58 -14.24 -21.47
N GLY A 8 18.31 -14.07 -21.14
CA GLY A 8 17.67 -13.37 -20.01
C GLY A 8 18.43 -12.39 -19.10
N ALA A 9 17.75 -11.24 -18.89
CA ALA A 9 17.51 -10.48 -17.65
C ALA A 9 18.70 -10.06 -16.76
N SER A 10 18.83 -8.74 -16.59
CA SER A 10 19.39 -8.12 -15.38
C SER A 10 18.84 -6.69 -15.27
N ILE A 11 17.80 -6.50 -14.45
CA ILE A 11 17.53 -5.19 -13.84
C ILE A 11 18.14 -5.21 -12.44
N SER A 12 19.05 -4.28 -12.19
CA SER A 12 19.84 -4.16 -10.96
C SER A 12 18.93 -3.91 -9.75
N SER A 13 18.92 -4.87 -8.82
CA SER A 13 18.07 -4.96 -7.64
C SER A 13 18.53 -4.08 -6.46
N SER A 14 18.82 -2.80 -6.70
CA SER A 14 19.35 -1.91 -5.67
C SER A 14 18.26 -1.08 -4.97
N ALA A 15 17.33 -1.76 -4.29
CA ALA A 15 16.44 -1.14 -3.28
C ALA A 15 15.91 -2.12 -2.21
N LEU A 16 16.38 -3.37 -2.16
CA LEU A 16 16.11 -4.27 -1.04
C LEU A 16 17.27 -4.16 -0.06
N ARG A 17 17.19 -3.26 0.92
CA ARG A 17 18.21 -3.22 1.98
C ARG A 17 18.04 -4.47 2.85
N TYR A 18 19.07 -5.31 2.73
CA TYR A 18 19.25 -6.61 3.36
C TYR A 18 19.78 -6.42 4.78
N GLU A 19 18.99 -6.74 5.81
CA GLU A 19 19.52 -6.98 7.17
C GLU A 19 18.89 -8.26 7.76
N ALA A 20 19.78 -9.20 8.13
CA ALA A 20 19.59 -10.59 8.59
C ALA A 20 19.03 -11.62 7.59
N PRO A 21 19.64 -12.83 7.47
CA PRO A 21 19.24 -13.84 6.49
C PRO A 21 17.86 -14.41 6.85
N GLY A 22 16.86 -14.11 6.02
CA GLY A 22 15.60 -14.86 5.99
C GLY A 22 14.34 -14.15 6.49
N ARG A 23 14.38 -12.87 6.90
CA ARG A 23 13.16 -12.10 7.19
C ARG A 23 13.08 -10.87 6.31
N ILE A 24 12.41 -10.99 5.16
CA ILE A 24 11.90 -9.81 4.46
C ILE A 24 10.88 -9.20 5.41
N VAL A 25 11.24 -8.08 6.02
CA VAL A 25 10.31 -7.30 6.82
C VAL A 25 9.89 -6.12 5.94
N PRO A 26 8.74 -6.23 5.23
CA PRO A 26 8.41 -5.29 4.18
C PRO A 26 8.00 -3.94 4.79
N GLY A 27 8.54 -2.86 4.23
CA GLY A 27 8.18 -1.50 4.60
C GLY A 27 6.71 -1.22 4.30
N GLN A 28 6.05 -0.49 5.20
CA GLN A 28 4.65 -0.09 5.04
C GLN A 28 4.49 0.90 3.88
N GLY A 29 3.57 0.65 2.96
CA GLY A 29 3.25 1.56 1.86
C GLY A 29 2.57 2.83 2.34
N ARG A 30 2.76 3.93 1.60
CA ARG A 30 2.26 5.28 1.91
C ARG A 30 1.76 5.99 0.65
N LEU A 31 0.84 6.95 0.81
CA LEU A 31 0.35 7.79 -0.29
C LEU A 31 1.51 8.35 -1.11
N GLY A 32 1.56 8.09 -2.41
CA GLY A 32 2.65 8.48 -3.31
C GLY A 32 3.67 7.38 -3.61
N ASP A 33 3.76 6.32 -2.80
CA ASP A 33 4.67 5.19 -3.06
C ASP A 33 4.21 4.44 -4.32
N LYS A 34 5.17 4.03 -5.15
CA LYS A 34 4.89 3.45 -6.47
C LYS A 34 4.63 1.94 -6.43
N ALA A 35 3.74 1.51 -7.31
CA ALA A 35 3.60 0.12 -7.73
C ALA A 35 4.04 -0.06 -9.18
N SER A 36 4.59 -1.22 -9.50
CA SER A 36 5.17 -1.54 -10.81
C SER A 36 4.65 -2.87 -11.33
N VAL A 37 4.36 -2.92 -12.62
CA VAL A 37 4.00 -4.12 -13.37
C VAL A 37 4.97 -4.30 -14.54
N GLY A 38 5.55 -5.50 -14.67
CA GLY A 38 6.51 -5.81 -15.73
C GLY A 38 5.86 -5.96 -17.11
N LEU A 39 4.63 -6.47 -17.14
CA LEU A 39 3.88 -6.78 -18.35
C LEU A 39 2.41 -6.36 -18.16
N ASP A 40 2.05 -5.23 -18.73
CA ASP A 40 0.69 -4.70 -18.75
C ASP A 40 0.14 -4.80 -20.17
N ALA A 41 -0.90 -5.61 -20.38
CA ALA A 41 -1.41 -5.98 -21.70
C ALA A 41 -2.94 -5.88 -21.80
N HIS A 42 -3.41 -5.26 -22.89
CA HIS A 42 -4.85 -5.10 -23.19
C HIS A 42 -5.22 -5.52 -24.61
N GLY A 43 -4.28 -6.17 -25.33
CA GLY A 43 -4.48 -6.66 -26.69
C GLY A 43 -4.11 -5.66 -27.80
N CYS A 44 -3.72 -4.42 -27.46
CA CYS A 44 -3.20 -3.46 -28.44
C CYS A 44 -1.77 -3.84 -28.92
N PRO A 45 -1.33 -3.48 -30.13
CA PRO A 45 0.02 -3.84 -30.61
C PRO A 45 1.19 -3.32 -29.75
N PHE A 46 0.98 -2.19 -29.08
CA PHE A 46 1.96 -1.60 -28.16
C PHE A 46 1.86 -2.16 -26.72
N CYS A 47 0.92 -3.07 -26.51
CA CYS A 47 0.64 -3.78 -25.27
C CYS A 47 1.08 -5.25 -25.45
N PRO A 48 2.30 -5.59 -25.05
CA PRO A 48 2.62 -5.44 -23.64
C PRO A 48 3.80 -4.50 -23.33
N HIS A 49 3.69 -3.77 -22.22
CA HIS A 49 4.74 -2.87 -21.75
C HIS A 49 4.86 -2.83 -20.22
N HIS A 50 5.95 -2.27 -19.73
CA HIS A 50 6.12 -1.96 -18.31
C HIS A 50 5.24 -0.75 -17.94
N ALA A 51 4.74 -0.73 -16.72
CA ALA A 51 4.12 0.46 -16.17
C ALA A 51 4.37 0.61 -14.67
N ILE A 52 4.46 1.85 -14.22
CA ILE A 52 4.72 2.21 -12.83
C ILE A 52 3.98 3.50 -12.47
N GLY A 53 3.56 3.64 -11.21
CA GLY A 53 3.09 4.92 -10.73
C GLY A 53 2.60 4.90 -9.28
N PRO A 54 2.31 6.09 -8.74
CA PRO A 54 2.11 6.29 -7.31
C PRO A 54 0.73 5.84 -6.83
N ALA A 55 0.67 5.51 -5.55
CA ALA A 55 -0.58 5.40 -4.82
C ALA A 55 -1.23 6.78 -4.73
N ILE A 56 -2.50 6.86 -5.10
CA ILE A 56 -3.23 8.13 -5.06
C ILE A 56 -4.18 8.20 -3.88
N GLN A 57 -4.33 7.16 -3.07
CA GLN A 57 -5.14 7.21 -1.86
C GLN A 57 -4.52 6.33 -0.77
N GLY A 58 -4.85 6.64 0.48
CA GLY A 58 -4.42 5.90 1.66
C GLY A 58 -5.45 6.07 2.79
N SER A 59 -5.04 5.74 4.01
CA SER A 59 -5.83 5.94 5.22
C SER A 59 -6.20 7.41 5.47
N PRO A 60 -7.44 7.71 5.91
CA PRO A 60 -7.81 9.08 6.24
C PRO A 60 -7.17 9.60 7.53
N ASP A 61 -6.70 8.73 8.42
CA ASP A 61 -6.33 9.05 9.81
C ASP A 61 -5.02 8.39 10.27
N VAL A 62 -4.61 7.25 9.69
CA VAL A 62 -3.35 6.59 10.00
C VAL A 62 -2.24 7.06 9.05
N HIS A 63 -1.19 7.61 9.64
CA HIS A 63 -0.06 8.19 8.92
C HIS A 63 1.23 7.42 9.24
N VAL A 64 2.04 7.21 8.21
CA VAL A 64 3.35 6.54 8.28
C VAL A 64 4.35 7.47 7.63
N ASN A 65 5.35 7.91 8.38
CA ASN A 65 6.23 9.02 7.98
C ASN A 65 5.43 10.23 7.50
N LEU A 66 4.42 10.62 8.29
CA LEU A 66 3.50 11.73 8.02
C LEU A 66 2.61 11.56 6.77
N ARG A 67 2.78 10.51 5.97
CA ARG A 67 1.98 10.21 4.77
C ARG A 67 0.87 9.21 5.08
N PRO A 68 -0.34 9.36 4.51
CA PRO A 68 -1.42 8.38 4.68
C PRO A 68 -0.97 6.95 4.38
N ALA A 69 -1.21 6.02 5.30
CA ALA A 69 -0.78 4.62 5.15
C ALA A 69 -1.61 3.89 4.08
N LEU A 70 -0.97 3.07 3.25
CA LEU A 70 -1.65 2.26 2.24
C LEU A 70 -2.25 0.97 2.82
N ARG A 71 -3.40 0.59 2.28
CA ARG A 71 -4.19 -0.57 2.70
C ARG A 71 -4.71 -1.34 1.50
N VAL A 72 -5.04 -2.61 1.70
CA VAL A 72 -5.70 -3.47 0.69
C VAL A 72 -6.92 -2.76 0.12
N GLY A 73 -6.93 -2.50 -1.18
CA GLY A 73 -7.98 -1.83 -1.95
C GLY A 73 -7.69 -0.36 -2.25
N ASP A 74 -6.62 0.24 -1.71
CA ASP A 74 -6.32 1.63 -1.97
C ASP A 74 -5.82 1.77 -3.43
N PRO A 75 -6.34 2.73 -4.21
CA PRO A 75 -5.96 2.91 -5.60
C PRO A 75 -4.64 3.64 -5.78
N GLY A 76 -3.99 3.35 -6.89
CA GLY A 76 -2.94 4.15 -7.48
C GLY A 76 -3.15 4.31 -8.98
N ILE A 77 -2.27 5.07 -9.59
CA ILE A 77 -2.26 5.25 -11.04
C ILE A 77 -0.95 4.74 -11.63
N HIS A 78 -0.96 4.37 -12.90
CA HIS A 78 0.27 4.16 -13.66
C HIS A 78 0.08 4.72 -15.06
N ALA A 79 1.14 5.30 -15.63
CA ALA A 79 1.14 5.87 -16.97
C ALA A 79 2.45 5.49 -17.69
N ALA A 80 2.52 5.50 -19.03
CA ALA A 80 1.41 5.63 -19.98
C ALA A 80 0.88 4.24 -20.37
N CYS A 81 -0.45 4.05 -20.30
CA CYS A 81 -1.11 2.80 -20.62
C CYS A 81 -2.42 3.07 -21.40
N CYS A 82 -2.82 2.16 -22.28
CA CYS A 82 -4.07 2.26 -23.06
C CYS A 82 -5.33 1.87 -22.27
N GLY A 83 -5.16 1.23 -21.11
CA GLY A 83 -6.23 0.85 -20.22
C GLY A 83 -6.67 2.00 -19.30
N LYS A 84 -7.21 1.63 -18.13
CA LYS A 84 -7.71 2.60 -17.15
C LYS A 84 -6.61 3.45 -16.50
N ASN A 85 -5.33 3.13 -16.70
CA ASN A 85 -4.18 3.78 -16.05
C ASN A 85 -4.26 3.73 -14.51
N ILE A 86 -4.89 2.69 -13.97
CA ILE A 86 -5.12 2.49 -12.53
C ILE A 86 -4.51 1.17 -12.10
N TRP A 87 -3.99 1.16 -10.87
CA TRP A 87 -3.74 -0.06 -10.13
C TRP A 87 -4.44 -0.05 -8.77
N THR A 88 -4.60 -1.22 -8.16
CA THR A 88 -5.21 -1.37 -6.84
C THR A 88 -4.39 -2.32 -5.96
N ALA A 89 -4.15 -1.93 -4.71
CA ALA A 89 -3.53 -2.79 -3.69
C ALA A 89 -4.38 -4.05 -3.48
N SER A 90 -3.88 -5.23 -3.86
CA SER A 90 -4.67 -6.47 -3.90
C SER A 90 -4.47 -7.36 -2.68
N THR A 91 -3.24 -7.46 -2.17
CA THR A 91 -2.93 -8.19 -0.93
C THR A 91 -2.32 -7.27 0.11
N GLY A 92 -2.23 -7.74 1.35
CA GLY A 92 -1.66 -6.99 2.47
C GLY A 92 -1.47 -7.89 3.68
N SER A 93 -1.02 -7.30 4.79
CA SER A 93 -0.83 -8.02 6.05
C SER A 93 -2.13 -8.64 6.54
N LEU A 94 -2.02 -9.88 7.04
CA LEU A 94 -3.13 -10.59 7.68
C LEU A 94 -3.32 -10.20 9.15
N THR A 95 -2.29 -9.63 9.78
CA THR A 95 -2.27 -9.34 11.22
C THR A 95 -2.20 -7.86 11.56
N VAL A 96 -1.72 -7.03 10.65
CA VAL A 96 -1.72 -5.57 10.84
C VAL A 96 -2.83 -4.98 10.02
N ILE A 97 -3.84 -4.45 10.72
CA ILE A 97 -5.08 -3.94 10.14
C ILE A 97 -5.15 -2.43 10.38
N ILE A 98 -5.34 -1.67 9.31
CA ILE A 98 -5.46 -0.22 9.32
C ILE A 98 -6.86 0.11 8.80
N ASN A 99 -7.69 0.74 9.64
CA ASN A 99 -9.11 1.03 9.36
C ASN A 99 -9.89 -0.20 8.83
N GLY A 100 -9.71 -1.36 9.46
CA GLY A 100 -10.39 -2.59 9.07
C GLY A 100 -9.87 -3.25 7.79
N ARG A 101 -8.79 -2.75 7.18
CA ARG A 101 -8.20 -3.29 5.94
C ARG A 101 -6.75 -3.70 6.19
N GLY A 102 -6.29 -4.77 5.55
CA GLY A 102 -4.91 -5.22 5.68
C GLY A 102 -3.93 -4.12 5.28
N ALA A 103 -2.89 -3.93 6.08
CA ALA A 103 -1.82 -2.97 5.80
C ALA A 103 -1.02 -3.41 4.55
N HIS A 104 -0.89 -2.55 3.54
CA HIS A 104 -0.26 -2.89 2.26
C HIS A 104 1.20 -2.42 2.22
N ARG A 105 2.11 -3.26 1.75
CA ARG A 105 3.56 -3.17 2.01
C ARG A 105 4.35 -3.42 0.74
N ILE A 106 5.64 -3.12 0.76
CA ILE A 106 6.57 -3.45 -0.33
C ILE A 106 6.46 -4.95 -0.65
N GLY A 107 6.27 -5.26 -1.94
CA GLY A 107 6.16 -6.62 -2.45
C GLY A 107 4.76 -7.23 -2.37
N ASP A 108 3.80 -6.61 -1.66
CA ASP A 108 2.41 -7.05 -1.72
C ASP A 108 1.84 -6.81 -3.14
N GLU A 109 0.97 -7.71 -3.58
CA GLU A 109 0.43 -7.75 -4.93
C GLU A 109 -0.39 -6.49 -5.24
N THR A 110 -0.19 -5.94 -6.44
CA THR A 110 -1.05 -4.91 -7.02
C THR A 110 -1.69 -5.42 -8.30
N ARG A 111 -2.96 -5.08 -8.50
CA ARG A 111 -3.67 -5.36 -9.73
C ARG A 111 -3.65 -4.11 -10.60
N HIS A 112 -2.87 -4.17 -11.68
CA HIS A 112 -2.86 -3.16 -12.73
C HIS A 112 -3.97 -3.45 -13.74
N CYS A 113 -4.24 -2.50 -14.63
CA CYS A 113 -5.38 -2.64 -15.55
C CYS A 113 -5.19 -3.73 -16.63
N GLY A 114 -3.97 -4.18 -16.89
CA GLY A 114 -3.64 -5.27 -17.81
C GLY A 114 -2.60 -6.25 -17.26
N GLY A 115 -2.36 -6.30 -15.95
CA GLY A 115 -1.33 -7.16 -15.37
C GLY A 115 -1.32 -7.20 -13.85
N ILE A 116 -0.48 -8.07 -13.30
CA ILE A 116 -0.23 -8.20 -11.86
C ILE A 116 1.18 -7.70 -11.57
N GLY A 117 1.27 -6.78 -10.62
CA GLY A 117 2.50 -6.14 -10.20
C GLY A 117 2.68 -6.25 -8.68
N ALA A 118 3.56 -5.40 -8.16
CA ALA A 118 3.73 -5.24 -6.72
C ALA A 118 4.01 -3.79 -6.36
N LEU A 119 3.79 -3.45 -5.10
CA LEU A 119 4.32 -2.21 -4.53
C LEU A 119 5.84 -2.30 -4.46
N VAL A 120 6.54 -1.27 -4.98
CA VAL A 120 8.01 -1.26 -5.08
C VAL A 120 8.67 -0.19 -4.20
N GLU A 121 7.88 0.72 -3.64
CA GLU A 121 8.33 1.73 -2.68
C GLU A 121 7.53 1.60 -1.37
N GLY A 122 8.12 2.04 -0.26
CA GLY A 122 7.50 1.96 1.06
C GLY A 122 8.30 2.75 2.08
N SER A 123 7.84 2.72 3.33
CA SER A 123 8.55 3.31 4.45
C SER A 123 9.94 2.67 4.63
N PRO A 124 11.01 3.47 4.82
CA PRO A 124 12.34 2.93 5.07
C PRO A 124 12.52 2.43 6.52
N ASN A 125 11.60 2.76 7.43
CA ASN A 125 11.77 2.51 8.87
C ASN A 125 10.49 2.08 9.61
N VAL A 126 9.33 2.07 8.95
CA VAL A 126 8.10 1.48 9.49
C VAL A 126 7.86 0.17 8.78
N ILE A 127 7.97 -0.89 9.55
CA ILE A 127 8.07 -2.25 9.07
C ILE A 127 6.84 -3.03 9.53
N VAL A 128 6.18 -3.73 8.60
CA VAL A 128 4.94 -4.46 8.88
C VAL A 128 5.15 -5.96 8.71
N GLY A 129 5.20 -6.66 9.84
CA GLY A 129 5.38 -8.10 9.88
C GLY A 129 4.11 -8.89 9.55
N GLU A 130 4.33 -10.18 9.28
CA GLU A 130 3.32 -11.22 9.49
C GLU A 130 3.53 -11.83 10.88
N ALA A 131 2.45 -12.13 11.60
CA ALA A 131 2.55 -12.99 12.76
C ALA A 131 2.82 -14.43 12.29
N THR A 132 4.08 -14.85 12.29
CA THR A 132 4.38 -16.28 12.31
C THR A 132 4.10 -16.77 13.73
N VAL A 133 2.97 -17.44 13.94
CA VAL A 133 2.74 -18.21 15.17
C VAL A 133 3.79 -19.32 15.21
N SER A 134 4.91 -19.04 15.85
CA SER A 134 5.95 -20.03 16.11
C SER A 134 5.37 -21.05 17.10
N PRO A 135 5.53 -22.37 16.88
CA PRO A 135 5.00 -23.39 17.78
C PRO A 135 5.46 -23.26 19.25
N ALA A 136 6.52 -22.50 19.51
CA ALA A 136 7.09 -22.27 20.84
C ALA A 136 6.20 -21.43 21.78
N ASP A 137 5.27 -20.62 21.26
CA ASP A 137 4.49 -19.68 22.08
C ASP A 137 3.18 -20.27 22.65
N ARG A 138 2.91 -21.55 22.40
CA ARG A 138 1.71 -22.25 22.93
C ARG A 138 1.86 -22.74 24.37
N ARG A 139 2.92 -22.37 25.10
CA ARG A 139 3.16 -22.89 26.46
C ARG A 139 2.70 -22.00 27.61
N HIS A 140 2.16 -20.80 27.35
CA HIS A 140 1.78 -19.87 28.44
C HIS A 140 0.28 -19.69 28.70
N THR A 141 -0.63 -20.38 27.99
CA THR A 141 -2.09 -20.18 28.20
C THR A 141 -2.88 -21.40 28.67
N ALA A 142 -2.22 -22.48 29.10
CA ALA A 142 -2.89 -23.70 29.57
C ALA A 142 -2.74 -23.95 31.08
N THR A 143 -3.02 -22.97 31.95
CA THR A 143 -3.40 -23.23 33.36
C THR A 143 -3.93 -21.95 34.03
N ALA A 144 -5.20 -21.63 33.84
CA ALA A 144 -5.99 -20.84 34.79
C ALA A 144 -7.49 -20.89 34.43
N SER A 145 -8.12 -22.07 34.57
CA SER A 145 -9.58 -22.14 34.70
C SER A 145 -9.94 -22.92 35.95
N SER A 146 -9.86 -22.25 37.10
CA SER A 146 -10.63 -22.64 38.27
C SER A 146 -10.69 -21.46 39.24
N GLN A 147 -11.89 -21.23 39.76
CA GLN A 147 -12.27 -20.32 40.86
C GLN A 147 -12.77 -18.94 40.44
N GLN A 148 -14.02 -18.93 39.96
CA GLN A 148 -14.93 -17.80 40.17
C GLN A 148 -15.78 -18.12 41.42
N ALA A 149 -15.49 -17.46 42.54
CA ALA A 149 -16.40 -17.32 43.67
C ALA A 149 -16.24 -15.90 44.23
N GLY A 150 -17.36 -15.19 44.35
CA GLY A 150 -17.40 -13.73 44.35
C GLY A 150 -17.03 -13.02 45.65
N ARG A 151 -16.99 -11.69 45.55
CA ARG A 151 -17.36 -10.79 46.65
C ARG A 151 -17.74 -9.42 46.09
N ALA A 152 -18.98 -9.03 46.34
CA ALA A 152 -19.47 -7.68 46.14
C ALA A 152 -18.96 -6.77 47.27
N VAL A 153 -18.58 -5.54 46.94
CA VAL A 153 -18.54 -4.41 47.87
C VAL A 153 -19.11 -3.18 47.17
N ASP A 154 -20.15 -2.63 47.80
CA ASP A 154 -20.77 -1.34 47.49
C ASP A 154 -19.85 -0.18 47.90
N GLY A 155 -20.04 0.99 47.28
CA GLY A 155 -19.82 2.28 47.96
C GLY A 155 -19.02 3.35 47.22
N THR A 156 -19.70 4.12 46.38
CA THR A 156 -19.69 5.60 46.26
C THR A 156 -18.38 6.38 46.50
N SER A 157 -17.96 7.19 45.53
CA SER A 157 -18.05 8.68 45.54
C SER A 157 -17.21 9.30 44.41
N GLY A 158 -17.58 10.53 44.03
CA GLY A 158 -17.30 11.13 42.73
C GLY A 158 -15.85 11.53 42.44
N ALA A 159 -15.51 11.43 41.16
CA ALA A 159 -14.67 12.41 40.47
C ALA A 159 -15.02 12.36 38.98
N ARG A 160 -15.77 13.36 38.48
CA ARG A 160 -15.84 13.64 37.04
C ARG A 160 -14.46 14.14 36.62
N SER A 161 -13.56 13.22 36.28
CA SER A 161 -12.40 13.57 35.48
C SER A 161 -12.93 13.88 34.08
N GLN A 162 -12.93 15.16 33.72
CA GLN A 162 -13.07 15.56 32.33
C GLN A 162 -11.86 14.99 31.60
N ILE A 163 -12.05 13.81 31.00
CA ILE A 163 -11.12 13.29 30.01
C ILE A 163 -11.32 14.22 28.81
N HIS A 164 -10.43 15.20 28.66
CA HIS A 164 -10.33 15.96 27.44
C HIS A 164 -9.97 14.99 26.31
N ASP A 165 -10.84 14.91 25.31
CA ASP A 165 -10.61 14.15 24.08
C ASP A 165 -9.32 14.69 23.41
N PRO A 166 -8.28 13.88 23.18
CA PRO A 166 -7.07 14.34 22.49
C PRO A 166 -7.28 14.58 20.98
N ALA A 167 -8.52 14.49 20.49
CA ALA A 167 -8.87 14.72 19.09
C ALA A 167 -8.99 16.21 18.70
N ASP A 168 -9.00 17.14 19.66
CA ASP A 168 -9.41 18.53 19.41
C ASP A 168 -8.27 19.57 19.47
N ARG A 169 -7.03 19.15 19.22
CA ARG A 169 -5.90 20.10 19.13
C ARG A 169 -4.99 19.81 17.94
N ILE A 170 -5.52 20.01 16.73
CA ILE A 170 -4.67 20.35 15.60
C ILE A 170 -4.29 21.83 15.76
N GLU A 171 -3.14 22.07 16.34
CA GLU A 171 -2.52 23.41 16.37
C GLU A 171 -2.36 23.90 14.91
N PRO A 172 -2.94 25.05 14.53
CA PRO A 172 -2.73 25.63 13.21
C PRO A 172 -1.29 26.14 13.13
N GLY A 173 -0.43 25.41 12.40
CA GLY A 173 0.93 25.88 12.13
C GLY A 173 2.05 24.83 12.12
N VAL A 174 1.75 23.53 12.03
CA VAL A 174 2.83 22.57 11.73
C VAL A 174 3.19 22.72 10.26
N ASP A 175 4.35 23.31 9.97
CA ASP A 175 4.97 23.26 8.66
C ASP A 175 5.02 21.79 8.21
N LEU A 176 4.08 21.41 7.33
CA LEU A 176 3.98 20.04 6.86
C LEU A 176 5.28 19.71 6.12
N ASP A 177 5.87 18.55 6.45
CA ASP A 177 7.03 18.00 5.77
C ASP A 177 6.87 18.16 4.23
N PRO A 178 7.85 18.76 3.52
CA PRO A 178 7.81 18.91 2.08
C PRO A 178 7.50 17.61 1.32
N GLU A 179 7.96 16.45 1.81
CA GLU A 179 7.65 15.16 1.19
C GLU A 179 6.15 14.84 1.26
N LEU A 180 5.51 15.12 2.40
CA LEU A 180 4.08 14.95 2.58
C LEU A 180 3.29 15.90 1.68
N LEU A 181 3.67 17.17 1.64
CA LEU A 181 2.98 18.17 0.83
C LEU A 181 3.06 17.79 -0.66
N HIS A 182 4.24 17.37 -1.11
CA HIS A 182 4.45 16.90 -2.48
C HIS A 182 3.59 15.66 -2.78
N ALA A 183 3.60 14.66 -1.90
CA ALA A 183 2.81 13.43 -2.08
C ALA A 183 1.30 13.71 -2.12
N ARG A 184 0.79 14.62 -1.28
CA ARG A 184 -0.63 15.02 -1.28
C ARG A 184 -1.00 15.81 -2.53
N ALA A 185 -0.20 16.80 -2.91
CA ALA A 185 -0.42 17.59 -4.11
C ALA A 185 -0.40 16.71 -5.36
N GLN A 186 0.60 15.83 -5.47
CA GLN A 186 0.69 14.85 -6.55
C GLN A 186 -0.54 13.95 -6.58
N ALA A 187 -0.92 13.35 -5.45
CA ALA A 187 -2.11 12.48 -5.39
C ALA A 187 -3.39 13.22 -5.80
N GLU A 188 -3.56 14.48 -5.41
CA GLU A 188 -4.71 15.28 -5.82
C GLU A 188 -4.72 15.55 -7.32
N THR A 189 -3.60 16.00 -7.89
CA THR A 189 -3.46 16.21 -9.34
C THR A 189 -3.79 14.93 -10.10
N LEU A 190 -3.28 13.79 -9.64
CA LEU A 190 -3.47 12.51 -10.31
C LEU A 190 -4.91 12.00 -10.17
N ARG A 191 -5.55 12.14 -9.00
CA ARG A 191 -6.99 11.83 -8.84
C ARG A 191 -7.85 12.63 -9.83
N ARG A 192 -7.55 13.92 -10.00
CA ARG A 192 -8.27 14.79 -10.96
C ARG A 192 -8.06 14.30 -12.40
N ALA A 193 -6.82 13.95 -12.77
CA ALA A 193 -6.51 13.41 -14.09
C ALA A 193 -7.23 12.07 -14.36
N THR A 194 -7.24 11.16 -13.37
CA THR A 194 -7.95 9.88 -13.48
C THR A 194 -9.46 10.07 -13.62
N ALA A 195 -10.06 10.97 -12.83
CA ALA A 195 -11.50 11.28 -12.93
C ALA A 195 -11.89 11.81 -14.31
N ALA A 196 -10.98 12.52 -14.99
CA ALA A 196 -11.18 13.05 -16.33
C ALA A 196 -11.03 12.00 -17.46
N HIS A 197 -10.68 10.74 -17.16
CA HIS A 197 -10.53 9.66 -18.15
C HIS A 197 -9.61 10.01 -19.34
N VAL A 198 -8.56 10.79 -19.10
CA VAL A 198 -7.65 11.23 -20.16
C VAL A 198 -6.87 10.05 -20.71
N ALA A 199 -7.12 9.68 -21.97
CA ALA A 199 -6.33 8.69 -22.70
C ALA A 199 -4.92 9.25 -22.95
N PHE A 200 -3.89 8.43 -22.77
CA PHE A 200 -2.49 8.87 -22.84
C PHE A 200 -1.83 8.65 -24.22
N CYS A 201 -2.55 8.14 -25.23
CA CYS A 201 -2.02 7.89 -26.58
C CYS A 201 -3.10 7.91 -27.67
N GLU A 202 -2.78 8.48 -28.84
CA GLU A 202 -3.66 8.66 -30.01
C GLU A 202 -4.23 7.33 -30.56
N GLU A 203 -3.41 6.29 -30.66
CA GLU A 203 -3.87 4.97 -31.14
C GLU A 203 -4.84 4.31 -30.15
N CYS A 204 -4.74 4.67 -28.88
CA CYS A 204 -5.62 4.17 -27.82
C CYS A 204 -6.93 4.96 -27.77
N GLU A 205 -6.88 6.26 -28.04
CA GLU A 205 -8.10 7.07 -28.30
C GLU A 205 -8.89 6.47 -29.46
N ARG A 206 -8.21 6.07 -30.55
CA ARG A 206 -8.83 5.41 -31.70
C ARG A 206 -9.35 4.00 -31.42
N ALA A 207 -8.68 3.24 -30.56
CA ALA A 207 -9.19 1.94 -30.11
C ALA A 207 -10.44 2.10 -29.21
N ALA A 208 -10.45 3.09 -28.33
CA ALA A 208 -11.59 3.37 -27.44
C ALA A 208 -12.82 3.94 -28.19
N SER A 209 -12.61 4.63 -29.31
CA SER A 209 -13.69 5.12 -30.19
C SER A 209 -14.32 4.03 -31.06
N GLY A 210 -13.75 2.82 -31.08
CA GLY A 210 -14.20 1.72 -31.93
C GLY A 210 -13.79 1.87 -33.41
N GLU A 211 -12.84 2.74 -33.72
CA GLU A 211 -12.35 2.97 -35.09
C GLU A 211 -11.31 1.96 -35.56
N VAL A 212 -10.77 1.13 -34.66
CA VAL A 212 -9.77 0.11 -34.99
C VAL A 212 -10.23 -1.22 -34.42
N ALA A 213 -10.81 -2.05 -35.29
CA ALA A 213 -11.19 -3.44 -35.05
C ALA A 213 -10.09 -4.39 -35.56
#